data_AF-A0AAU9CK42-F1
#
_entry.id   AF-A0AAU9CK42-F1
#
_cell.length_a   1.000
_cell.length_b   1.000
_cell.length_c   1.000
_cell.angle_alpha   90.00
_cell.angle_beta   90.00
_cell.angle_gamma   90.00
#
_symmetry.space_group_name_H-M   'P 1'
#
loop_
_entity.id
_entity.type
_entity.pdbx_description
1 polymer ?
#
loop_
_entity_poly.entity_id
_entity_poly.type
_entity_poly.pdbx_seq_one_letter_code
_entity_poly.pdbx_strand_id
1 'polypeptide(L)'
;MPANRNALIRYKTIDQCLRNRFRQWTLEDLVEACSDALYEYEGIDKGVSRRTVQLDIQMMRSDKLGYNAPIKVIDRKYYVYDDPEYSITNIPLTDQDLRKLSDAVDILKQFKGFTQVQELSGMIQKLEDSVQSKMEKQMPVIQFETNNSLKGLEHLEPLYEAILQRQAISLTYQSFKAREASTFDFHPQLLKEFRNRWFALGFLKKDQRPYLLAFDRMHKIEKSDAPYIANTTLDLSTYFSNALGVSVDYNQKVEYVELFVMKKHAPYILTKPIHHSQRLVREVPGGVIVGMDLQLNFELEKEILSFGETVKVLKPQKLYRSIRKRTLQASEQYRQNMHPFVAKETFKRVWRKGFAYIDEFYDVNEVLQFRKILKDQHGDVLDGTFLQQYPSLKTLIFSAPLQLLVKQGAVTPFQLFASNFYASSHKTEDWTFFDSLPNGKSLSRELIKDMVIISIHLDSAHQENGAFHILPRSHYWDDRNSLQNEKIVYCTVRSGGLHCRKALTRYRLRNNDPKRNVRRIELLMVRADILAEMEKPALAES
;
A
#
# COMPACT_ATOMS: atom_id res chain seq x y z
N MET A 1 55.49 -7.63 20.45
CA MET A 1 54.55 -8.33 19.55
C MET A 1 53.80 -9.39 20.35
N PRO A 2 52.53 -9.71 20.05
CA PRO A 2 51.73 -10.52 20.96
C PRO A 2 52.26 -11.97 20.97
N ALA A 3 52.75 -12.42 22.13
CA ALA A 3 53.32 -13.74 22.36
C ALA A 3 52.41 -14.90 21.89
N ASN A 4 51.11 -14.65 21.72
CA ASN A 4 50.11 -15.60 21.25
C ASN A 4 50.32 -16.09 19.81
N ARG A 5 50.75 -15.24 18.88
CA ARG A 5 50.91 -15.65 17.46
C ARG A 5 52.05 -16.65 17.30
N ASN A 6 53.19 -16.37 17.94
CA ASN A 6 54.35 -17.26 17.94
C ASN A 6 54.03 -18.60 18.61
N ALA A 7 53.17 -18.63 19.62
CA ALA A 7 52.73 -19.87 20.26
C ALA A 7 51.89 -20.74 19.31
N LEU A 8 50.96 -20.16 18.55
CA LEU A 8 50.16 -20.90 17.56
C LEU A 8 51.00 -21.52 16.45
N ILE A 9 52.02 -20.80 15.95
CA ILE A 9 52.97 -21.34 14.96
C ILE A 9 53.66 -22.58 15.54
N ARG A 10 54.18 -22.48 16.78
CA ARG A 10 54.83 -23.63 17.44
C ARG A 10 53.88 -24.79 17.68
N TYR A 11 52.63 -24.56 18.10
CA TYR A 11 51.64 -25.64 18.27
C TYR A 11 51.39 -26.38 16.95
N LYS A 12 51.21 -25.64 15.85
CA LYS A 12 51.03 -26.21 14.51
C LYS A 12 52.26 -26.99 14.05
N THR A 13 53.46 -26.49 14.31
CA THR A 13 54.71 -27.18 13.97
C THR A 13 54.86 -28.48 14.78
N ILE A 14 54.61 -28.43 16.09
CA ILE A 14 54.65 -29.63 16.94
C ILE A 14 53.64 -30.68 16.46
N ASP A 15 52.41 -30.26 16.11
CA ASP A 15 51.39 -31.14 15.54
C ASP A 15 51.86 -31.83 14.25
N GLN A 16 52.43 -31.08 13.30
CA GLN A 16 52.98 -31.63 12.06
C GLN A 16 54.13 -32.62 12.31
N CYS A 17 55.03 -32.30 13.24
CA CYS A 17 56.10 -33.21 13.64
C CYS A 17 55.52 -34.51 14.20
N LEU A 18 54.64 -34.44 15.19
CA LEU A 18 54.11 -35.61 15.89
C LEU A 18 53.19 -36.48 15.01
N ARG A 19 52.63 -35.93 13.92
CA ARG A 19 51.91 -36.69 12.89
C ARG A 19 52.85 -37.46 11.94
N ASN A 20 54.08 -36.99 11.73
CA ASN A 20 55.05 -37.68 10.88
C ASN A 20 55.67 -38.89 11.60
N ARG A 21 55.09 -40.07 11.38
CA ARG A 21 55.54 -41.34 11.98
C ARG A 21 56.74 -41.99 11.27
N PHE A 22 57.17 -41.47 10.12
CA PHE A 22 58.38 -41.96 9.43
C PHE A 22 59.67 -41.49 10.10
N ARG A 23 59.57 -40.54 11.05
CA ARG A 23 60.68 -40.01 11.84
C ARG A 23 60.33 -40.08 13.32
N GLN A 24 61.33 -40.38 14.15
CA GLN A 24 61.20 -40.25 15.60
C GLN A 24 61.61 -38.84 16.03
N TRP A 25 60.82 -38.20 16.89
CA TRP A 25 61.02 -36.81 17.30
C TRP A 25 61.49 -36.72 18.74
N THR A 26 62.73 -36.25 18.93
CA THR A 26 63.25 -35.88 20.26
C THR A 26 62.81 -34.46 20.63
N LEU A 27 62.99 -34.08 21.89
CA LEU A 27 62.71 -32.69 22.30
C LEU A 27 63.61 -31.70 21.54
N GLU A 28 64.86 -32.07 21.29
CA GLU A 28 65.80 -31.29 20.49
C GLU A 28 65.30 -31.10 19.05
N ASP A 29 64.81 -32.16 18.39
CA ASP A 29 64.24 -32.06 17.05
C ASP A 29 63.02 -31.12 16.99
N LEU A 30 62.14 -31.18 18.01
CA LEU A 30 60.98 -30.29 18.10
C LEU A 30 61.37 -28.83 18.32
N VAL A 31 62.45 -28.60 19.09
CA VAL A 31 63.01 -27.26 19.31
C VAL A 31 63.61 -26.69 18.04
N GLU A 32 64.36 -27.49 17.29
CA GLU A 32 64.91 -27.11 15.98
C GLU A 32 63.78 -26.79 15.00
N ALA A 33 62.82 -27.71 14.82
CA ALA A 33 61.68 -27.49 13.92
C ALA A 33 60.85 -26.25 14.28
N CYS A 34 60.61 -25.99 15.56
CA CYS A 34 59.92 -24.77 16.01
C CYS A 34 60.75 -23.51 15.78
N SER A 35 62.08 -23.60 15.87
CA SER A 35 62.98 -22.47 15.62
C SER A 35 63.00 -22.12 14.14
N ASP A 36 63.11 -23.14 13.28
CA ASP A 36 63.06 -23.00 11.82
C ASP A 36 61.73 -22.39 11.37
N ALA A 37 60.61 -22.92 11.88
CA ALA A 37 59.28 -22.38 11.55
C ALA A 37 59.13 -20.91 11.97
N LEU A 38 59.61 -20.51 13.15
CA LEU A 38 59.56 -19.09 13.56
C LEU A 38 60.48 -18.20 12.73
N TYR A 39 61.61 -18.71 12.26
CA TYR A 39 62.47 -18.00 11.33
C TYR A 39 61.77 -17.81 9.97
N GLU A 40 61.19 -18.86 9.41
CA GLU A 40 60.49 -18.81 8.12
C GLU A 40 59.27 -17.90 8.13
N TYR A 41 58.40 -18.01 9.15
CA TYR A 41 57.13 -17.27 9.18
C TYR A 41 57.26 -15.85 9.74
N GLU A 42 58.17 -15.62 10.69
CA GLU A 42 58.25 -14.36 11.45
C GLU A 42 59.66 -13.72 11.42
N GLY A 43 60.63 -14.32 10.73
CA GLY A 43 62.00 -13.79 10.62
C GLY A 43 62.78 -13.82 11.93
N ILE A 44 62.38 -14.65 12.91
CA ILE A 44 62.98 -14.70 14.24
C ILE A 44 64.20 -15.61 14.22
N ASP A 45 65.39 -15.02 14.34
CA ASP A 45 66.70 -15.72 14.32
C ASP A 45 67.14 -16.27 15.70
N LYS A 46 66.58 -15.74 16.79
CA LYS A 46 66.95 -16.12 18.17
C LYS A 46 66.56 -17.55 18.57
N GLY A 47 65.81 -18.26 17.73
CA GLY A 47 65.33 -19.62 18.00
C GLY A 47 64.43 -19.73 19.23
N VAL A 48 64.12 -20.96 19.62
CA VAL A 48 63.23 -21.28 20.74
C VAL A 48 63.99 -22.06 21.81
N SER A 49 63.72 -21.76 23.09
CA SER A 49 64.33 -22.51 24.19
C SER A 49 63.63 -23.86 24.41
N ARG A 50 64.38 -24.87 24.90
CA ARG A 50 63.81 -26.16 25.33
C ARG A 50 62.63 -26.01 26.30
N ARG A 51 62.74 -25.07 27.25
CA ARG A 51 61.69 -24.79 28.23
C ARG A 51 60.40 -24.31 27.57
N THR A 52 60.50 -23.52 26.50
CA THR A 52 59.33 -23.01 25.76
C THR A 52 58.57 -24.16 25.10
N VAL A 53 59.26 -25.03 24.36
CA VAL A 53 58.62 -26.18 23.69
C VAL A 53 58.03 -27.16 24.69
N GLN A 54 58.68 -27.37 25.85
CA GLN A 54 58.10 -28.18 26.93
C GLN A 54 56.80 -27.60 27.47
N LEU A 55 56.75 -26.28 27.71
CA LEU A 55 55.53 -25.59 28.15
C LEU A 55 54.45 -25.66 27.07
N ASP A 56 54.82 -25.58 25.79
CA ASP A 56 53.88 -25.71 24.68
C ASP A 56 53.28 -27.11 24.62
N ILE A 57 54.08 -28.17 24.73
CA ILE A 57 53.61 -29.56 24.83
C ILE A 57 52.69 -29.73 26.06
N GLN A 58 53.03 -29.13 27.19
CA GLN A 58 52.19 -29.17 28.40
C GLN A 58 50.85 -28.46 28.18
N MET A 59 50.85 -27.31 27.48
CA MET A 59 49.62 -26.59 27.13
C MET A 59 48.76 -27.40 26.14
N MET A 60 49.38 -28.02 25.12
CA MET A 60 48.68 -28.89 24.16
C MET A 60 48.05 -30.13 24.82
N ARG A 61 48.70 -30.71 25.83
CA ARG A 61 48.14 -31.80 26.65
C ARG A 61 46.99 -31.35 27.56
N SER A 62 46.90 -30.06 27.88
CA SER A 62 45.92 -29.54 28.83
C SER A 62 44.60 -29.18 28.17
N ASP A 63 43.54 -29.16 28.97
CA ASP A 63 42.20 -28.73 28.55
C ASP A 63 42.09 -27.20 28.37
N LYS A 64 43.11 -26.43 28.76
CA LYS A 64 43.06 -24.95 28.72
C LYS A 64 42.87 -24.36 27.32
N LEU A 65 43.34 -25.07 26.29
CA LEU A 65 43.20 -24.67 24.88
C LEU A 65 42.19 -25.55 24.13
N GLY A 66 41.56 -26.52 24.80
CA GLY A 66 40.62 -27.47 24.19
C GLY A 66 41.26 -28.50 23.25
N TYR A 67 42.59 -28.57 23.14
CA TYR A 67 43.27 -29.55 22.29
C TYR A 67 43.23 -30.97 22.89
N ASN A 68 43.50 -31.12 24.19
CA ASN A 68 43.60 -32.42 24.87
C ASN A 68 44.47 -33.43 24.10
N ALA A 69 45.63 -32.96 23.62
CA ALA A 69 46.46 -33.71 22.70
C ALA A 69 47.08 -34.95 23.37
N PRO A 70 46.88 -36.17 22.83
CA PRO A 70 47.32 -37.41 23.44
C PRO A 70 48.81 -37.67 23.16
N ILE A 71 49.69 -36.76 23.58
CA ILE A 71 51.13 -36.85 23.33
C ILE A 71 51.75 -37.81 24.36
N LYS A 72 52.34 -38.92 23.92
CA LYS A 72 53.11 -39.87 24.75
C LYS A 72 54.61 -39.79 24.48
N VAL A 73 55.41 -40.23 25.46
CA VAL A 73 56.87 -40.34 25.32
C VAL A 73 57.26 -41.82 25.30
N ILE A 74 57.84 -42.26 24.19
CA ILE A 74 58.35 -43.63 23.99
C ILE A 74 59.87 -43.63 24.25
N ASP A 75 60.39 -44.75 24.78
CA ASP A 75 61.82 -44.96 25.09
C ASP A 75 62.44 -43.83 25.93
N ARG A 76 61.62 -43.18 26.77
CA ARG A 76 61.98 -42.01 27.60
C ARG A 76 62.54 -40.80 26.82
N LYS A 77 62.44 -40.79 25.49
CA LYS A 77 63.10 -39.78 24.64
C LYS A 77 62.20 -39.24 23.52
N TYR A 78 61.39 -40.08 22.90
CA TYR A 78 60.69 -39.75 21.66
C TYR A 78 59.24 -39.37 21.90
N TYR A 79 58.81 -38.23 21.36
CA TYR A 79 57.43 -37.75 21.45
C TYR A 79 56.64 -38.22 20.25
N VAL A 80 55.44 -38.77 20.49
CA VAL A 80 54.48 -39.16 19.44
C VAL A 80 53.05 -38.95 19.91
N TYR A 81 52.09 -38.84 19.00
CA TYR A 81 50.68 -38.99 19.35
C TYR A 81 50.33 -40.46 19.65
N ASP A 82 49.53 -40.68 20.69
CA ASP A 82 49.00 -42.00 21.03
C ASP A 82 48.00 -42.47 19.96
N ASP A 83 47.06 -41.61 19.62
CA ASP A 83 46.14 -41.76 18.48
C ASP A 83 46.84 -41.32 17.16
N PRO A 84 47.00 -42.22 16.17
CA PRO A 84 47.59 -41.90 14.86
C PRO A 84 46.85 -40.85 14.04
N GLU A 85 45.53 -40.74 14.20
CA GLU A 85 44.69 -39.83 13.40
C GLU A 85 44.48 -38.47 14.08
N TYR A 86 44.99 -38.33 15.31
CA TYR A 86 44.87 -37.09 16.06
C TYR A 86 45.64 -35.94 15.39
N SER A 87 45.02 -34.76 15.41
CA SER A 87 45.60 -33.50 14.95
C SER A 87 44.94 -32.35 15.67
N ILE A 88 45.71 -31.36 16.14
CA ILE A 88 45.12 -30.15 16.76
C ILE A 88 44.32 -29.30 15.77
N THR A 89 44.48 -29.56 14.47
CA THR A 89 43.72 -28.91 13.39
C THR A 89 42.44 -29.66 13.01
N ASN A 90 42.27 -30.92 13.45
CA ASN A 90 40.99 -31.62 13.37
C ASN A 90 40.16 -31.18 14.58
N ILE A 91 39.53 -30.00 14.47
CA ILE A 91 38.43 -29.67 15.38
C ILE A 91 37.29 -30.63 15.02
N PRO A 92 36.87 -31.54 15.91
CA PRO A 92 35.75 -32.42 15.61
C PRO A 92 34.48 -31.56 15.66
N LEU A 93 34.07 -31.05 14.50
CA LEU A 93 32.71 -30.54 14.35
C LEU A 93 31.79 -31.73 14.57
N THR A 94 30.92 -31.63 15.58
CA THR A 94 29.96 -32.71 15.83
C THR A 94 28.93 -32.74 14.69
N ASP A 95 28.33 -33.90 14.43
CA ASP A 95 27.21 -34.01 13.47
C ASP A 95 26.08 -33.01 13.77
N GLN A 96 25.90 -32.68 15.05
CA GLN A 96 24.91 -31.71 15.49
C GLN A 96 25.29 -30.28 15.09
N ASP A 97 26.57 -29.93 15.13
CA ASP A 97 27.05 -28.60 14.71
C ASP A 97 26.98 -28.44 13.19
N LEU A 98 27.34 -29.50 12.44
CA LEU A 98 27.19 -29.51 10.98
C LEU A 98 25.73 -29.36 10.56
N ARG A 99 24.79 -30.06 11.22
CA ARG A 99 23.35 -29.89 10.98
C ARG A 99 22.88 -28.47 11.23
N LYS A 100 23.26 -27.85 12.35
CA LYS A 100 22.91 -26.45 12.66
C LYS A 100 23.46 -25.48 11.63
N LEU A 101 24.69 -25.70 11.15
CA LEU A 101 25.31 -24.88 10.11
C LEU A 101 24.60 -25.05 8.76
N SER A 102 24.23 -26.28 8.41
CA SER A 102 23.45 -26.60 7.21
C SER A 102 22.07 -25.93 7.27
N ASP A 103 21.35 -26.06 8.39
CA ASP A 103 20.06 -25.40 8.63
C ASP A 103 20.17 -23.86 8.53
N ALA A 104 21.21 -23.28 9.13
CA ALA A 104 21.44 -21.84 9.07
C ALA A 104 21.72 -21.38 7.63
N VAL A 105 22.49 -22.15 6.86
CA VAL A 105 22.75 -21.83 5.45
C VAL A 105 21.51 -22.05 4.59
N ASP A 106 20.67 -23.04 4.86
CA ASP A 106 19.40 -23.21 4.15
C ASP A 106 18.42 -22.07 4.42
N ILE A 107 18.42 -21.49 5.63
CA ILE A 107 17.71 -20.24 5.93
C ILE A 107 18.31 -19.08 5.13
N LEU A 108 19.64 -18.95 5.11
CA LEU A 108 20.33 -17.87 4.39
C LEU A 108 20.16 -17.98 2.86
N LYS A 109 20.08 -19.19 2.30
CA LYS A 109 19.82 -19.44 0.88
C LYS A 109 18.49 -18.87 0.40
N GLN A 110 17.51 -18.70 1.32
CA GLN A 110 16.24 -18.08 0.96
C GLN A 110 16.39 -16.57 0.68
N PHE A 111 17.46 -15.93 1.14
CA PHE A 111 17.81 -14.55 0.79
C PHE A 111 18.53 -14.51 -0.57
N LYS A 112 17.77 -14.22 -1.63
CA LYS A 112 18.30 -14.09 -2.99
C LYS A 112 19.10 -12.78 -3.16
N GLY A 113 20.20 -12.85 -3.93
CA GLY A 113 20.98 -11.68 -4.36
C GLY A 113 22.40 -11.60 -3.80
N PHE A 114 22.78 -12.47 -2.86
CA PHE A 114 24.14 -12.54 -2.32
C PHE A 114 24.86 -13.78 -2.85
N THR A 115 25.83 -13.57 -3.75
CA THR A 115 26.73 -14.61 -4.28
C THR A 115 27.53 -15.27 -3.16
N GLN A 116 27.89 -14.52 -2.11
CA GLN A 116 28.64 -15.01 -0.95
C GLN A 116 27.92 -16.14 -0.20
N VAL A 117 26.57 -16.16 -0.21
CA VAL A 117 25.78 -17.23 0.42
C VAL A 117 25.88 -18.54 -0.39
N GLN A 118 26.03 -18.44 -1.72
CA GLN A 118 26.27 -19.62 -2.57
C GLN A 118 27.67 -20.20 -2.34
N GLU A 119 28.69 -19.35 -2.15
CA GLU A 119 30.04 -19.80 -1.84
C GLU A 119 30.12 -20.52 -0.48
N LEU A 120 29.46 -19.97 0.55
CA LEU A 120 29.34 -20.61 1.86
C LEU A 120 28.66 -21.98 1.76
N SER A 121 27.63 -22.10 0.91
CA SER A 121 26.94 -23.38 0.66
C SER A 121 27.90 -24.43 0.10
N GLY A 122 28.78 -24.04 -0.82
CA GLY A 122 29.80 -24.94 -1.38
C GLY A 122 30.86 -25.36 -0.36
N MET A 123 31.21 -24.50 0.60
CA MET A 123 32.13 -24.85 1.69
C MET A 123 31.48 -25.84 2.68
N ILE A 124 30.22 -25.63 3.04
CA ILE A 124 29.48 -26.56 3.91
C ILE A 124 29.33 -27.91 3.24
N GLN A 125 28.98 -27.96 1.95
CA GLN A 125 28.87 -29.24 1.23
C GLN A 125 30.17 -30.04 1.28
N LYS A 126 31.33 -29.38 1.13
CA LYS A 126 32.65 -30.03 1.25
C LYS A 126 32.92 -30.55 2.66
N LEU A 127 32.47 -29.83 3.70
CA LEU A 127 32.58 -30.27 5.09
C LEU A 127 31.64 -31.45 5.37
N GLU A 128 30.41 -31.43 4.86
CA GLU A 128 29.45 -32.53 4.94
C GLU A 128 29.97 -33.80 4.24
N ASP A 129 30.55 -33.66 3.04
CA ASP A 129 31.12 -34.77 2.28
C ASP A 129 32.31 -35.42 3.00
N SER A 130 33.04 -34.65 3.82
CA SER A 130 34.18 -35.14 4.61
C SER A 130 33.78 -35.95 5.87
N VAL A 131 32.51 -35.89 6.29
CA VAL A 131 32.03 -36.47 7.57
C VAL A 131 31.09 -37.68 7.39
N GLN A 132 31.03 -38.30 6.21
CA GLN A 132 30.10 -39.39 5.82
C GLN A 132 28.62 -38.94 5.77
N SER A 133 28.06 -39.03 4.57
CA SER A 133 26.77 -38.47 4.19
C SER A 133 25.61 -39.47 4.27
N LYS A 134 24.56 -39.09 5.00
CA LYS A 134 23.14 -39.38 4.68
C LYS A 134 22.26 -38.28 5.28
N MET A 135 22.21 -37.12 4.63
CA MET A 135 21.14 -36.16 4.86
C MET A 135 20.24 -36.15 3.62
N GLU A 136 19.03 -36.70 3.78
CA GLU A 136 17.98 -36.60 2.77
C GLU A 136 17.61 -35.13 2.60
N LYS A 137 17.31 -34.71 1.35
CA LYS A 137 16.76 -33.37 1.06
C LYS A 137 15.47 -33.19 1.85
N GLN A 138 15.54 -32.49 2.98
CA GLN A 138 14.36 -32.11 3.76
C GLN A 138 13.67 -30.94 3.06
N MET A 139 12.32 -30.94 3.08
CA MET A 139 11.56 -29.79 2.63
C MET A 139 11.83 -28.60 3.56
N PRO A 140 11.87 -27.35 3.05
CA PRO A 140 12.09 -26.19 3.88
C PRO A 140 10.96 -26.04 4.90
N VAL A 141 11.31 -26.03 6.19
CA VAL A 141 10.36 -25.86 7.32
C VAL A 141 9.99 -24.38 7.52
N ILE A 142 10.89 -23.48 7.11
CA ILE A 142 10.70 -22.02 7.15
C ILE A 142 10.50 -21.54 5.72
N GLN A 143 9.45 -20.74 5.48
CA GLN A 143 9.19 -20.11 4.19
C GLN A 143 9.10 -18.60 4.38
N PHE A 144 10.02 -17.86 3.76
CA PHE A 144 9.92 -16.40 3.68
C PHE A 144 9.00 -15.95 2.54
N GLU A 145 8.42 -14.77 2.69
CA GLU A 145 7.74 -14.10 1.59
C GLU A 145 8.78 -13.80 0.49
N THR A 146 8.60 -14.37 -0.69
CA THR A 146 9.51 -14.19 -1.81
C THR A 146 8.75 -13.68 -3.03
N ASN A 147 9.35 -12.73 -3.75
CA ASN A 147 8.83 -12.28 -5.03
C ASN A 147 9.80 -12.73 -6.13
N ASN A 148 9.51 -13.87 -6.74
CA ASN A 148 10.35 -14.50 -7.76
C ASN A 148 10.45 -13.68 -9.06
N SER A 149 9.62 -12.65 -9.23
CA SER A 149 9.60 -11.77 -10.41
C SER A 149 10.29 -10.43 -10.17
N LEU A 150 11.04 -10.28 -9.08
CA LEU A 150 11.81 -9.08 -8.80
C LEU A 150 12.88 -8.83 -9.85
N LYS A 151 12.74 -7.72 -10.57
CA LYS A 151 13.75 -7.19 -11.47
C LYS A 151 14.74 -6.32 -10.72
N GLY A 152 16.01 -6.32 -11.16
CA GLY A 152 17.06 -5.44 -10.63
C GLY A 152 17.89 -6.05 -9.50
N LEU A 153 17.63 -7.30 -9.07
CA LEU A 153 18.50 -7.97 -8.08
C LEU A 153 19.93 -8.16 -8.59
N GLU A 154 20.11 -8.27 -9.90
CA GLU A 154 21.39 -8.27 -10.61
C GLU A 154 22.25 -7.02 -10.34
N HIS A 155 21.64 -5.92 -9.89
CA HIS A 155 22.34 -4.69 -9.55
C HIS A 155 22.82 -4.63 -8.09
N LEU A 156 22.40 -5.58 -7.24
CA LEU A 156 22.72 -5.57 -5.82
C LEU A 156 24.23 -5.66 -5.56
N GLU A 157 24.88 -6.63 -6.19
CA GLU A 157 26.33 -6.87 -6.03
C GLU A 157 27.18 -5.71 -6.58
N PRO A 158 26.97 -5.21 -7.82
CA PRO A 158 27.69 -4.04 -8.32
C PRO A 158 27.56 -2.80 -7.43
N LEU A 159 26.36 -2.54 -6.88
CA LEU A 159 26.14 -1.40 -6.00
C LEU A 159 26.76 -1.60 -4.62
N TYR A 160 26.72 -2.83 -4.10
CA TYR A 160 27.33 -3.18 -2.83
C TYR A 160 28.84 -2.99 -2.89
N GLU A 161 29.50 -3.47 -3.95
CA GLU A 161 30.93 -3.28 -4.16
C GLU A 161 31.29 -1.80 -4.30
N ALA A 162 30.51 -1.02 -5.07
CA ALA A 162 30.74 0.41 -5.25
C ALA A 162 30.67 1.18 -3.91
N ILE A 163 29.77 0.80 -2.99
CA ILE A 163 29.68 1.40 -1.66
C ILE A 163 30.91 1.05 -0.82
N LEU A 164 31.30 -0.24 -0.77
CA LEU A 164 32.46 -0.69 0.00
C LEU A 164 33.76 -0.02 -0.48
N GLN A 165 33.94 0.09 -1.80
CA GLN A 165 35.12 0.68 -2.42
C GLN A 165 35.07 2.21 -2.46
N ARG A 166 33.97 2.84 -2.03
CA ARG A 166 33.73 4.29 -2.12
C ARG A 166 33.95 4.81 -3.54
N GLN A 167 33.30 4.19 -4.51
CA GLN A 167 33.42 4.52 -5.93
C GLN A 167 32.13 5.14 -6.50
N ALA A 168 32.27 6.12 -7.38
CA ALA A 168 31.14 6.66 -8.16
C ALA A 168 30.78 5.71 -9.32
N ILE A 169 29.50 5.67 -9.66
CA ILE A 169 29.00 4.86 -10.79
C ILE A 169 28.30 5.75 -11.82
N SER A 170 28.41 5.40 -13.09
CA SER A 170 27.56 5.95 -14.14
C SER A 170 26.32 5.08 -14.23
N LEU A 171 25.16 5.65 -13.92
CA LEU A 171 23.89 4.95 -13.82
C LEU A 171 22.93 5.43 -14.90
N THR A 172 22.45 4.49 -15.72
CA THR A 172 21.33 4.72 -16.64
C THR A 172 20.02 4.32 -15.97
N TYR A 173 19.12 5.28 -15.78
CA TYR A 173 17.91 5.11 -14.98
C TYR A 173 16.67 5.68 -15.66
N GLN A 174 15.53 4.98 -15.53
CA GLN A 174 14.25 5.44 -16.05
C GLN A 174 13.14 5.33 -14.99
N SER A 175 12.70 6.48 -14.47
CA SER A 175 11.54 6.50 -13.58
C SER A 175 10.25 6.16 -14.35
N PHE A 176 9.23 5.60 -13.68
CA PHE A 176 7.91 5.33 -14.30
C PHE A 176 7.19 6.58 -14.84
N LYS A 177 7.63 7.78 -14.47
CA LYS A 177 7.07 9.05 -14.97
C LYS A 177 7.88 9.63 -16.14
N ALA A 178 9.10 9.14 -16.36
CA ALA A 178 10.00 9.67 -17.38
C ALA A 178 9.68 9.05 -18.74
N ARG A 179 9.67 9.88 -19.79
CA ARG A 179 9.50 9.41 -21.18
C ARG A 179 10.71 8.62 -21.65
N GLU A 180 11.91 9.06 -21.26
CA GLU A 180 13.19 8.49 -21.69
C GLU A 180 14.09 8.21 -20.48
N ALA A 181 15.08 7.33 -20.67
CA ALA A 181 16.10 7.03 -19.68
C ALA A 181 17.14 8.16 -19.62
N SER A 182 17.70 8.39 -18.44
CA SER A 182 18.76 9.38 -18.21
C SER A 182 19.99 8.72 -17.60
N THR A 183 21.17 9.09 -18.08
CA THR A 183 22.46 8.65 -17.53
C THR A 183 23.10 9.77 -16.70
N PHE A 184 23.59 9.44 -15.52
CA PHE A 184 24.24 10.39 -14.61
C PHE A 184 25.21 9.69 -13.65
N ASP A 185 26.14 10.45 -13.09
CA ASP A 185 26.99 9.98 -12.00
C ASP A 185 26.18 9.88 -10.70
N PHE A 186 26.25 8.71 -10.07
CA PHE A 186 25.60 8.41 -8.82
C PHE A 186 26.63 7.95 -7.79
N HIS A 187 26.49 8.46 -6.58
CA HIS A 187 27.39 8.17 -5.46
C HIS A 187 26.62 7.37 -4.40
N PRO A 188 26.56 6.04 -4.51
CA PRO A 188 25.76 5.20 -3.61
C PRO A 188 26.33 5.24 -2.18
N GLN A 189 25.45 5.24 -1.18
CA GLN A 189 25.81 5.34 0.25
C GLN A 189 25.20 4.19 1.08
N LEU A 190 23.97 3.78 0.75
CA LEU A 190 23.25 2.75 1.51
C LEU A 190 22.29 1.98 0.59
N LEU A 191 22.23 0.67 0.78
CA LEU A 191 21.21 -0.18 0.15
C LEU A 191 20.14 -0.50 1.17
N LYS A 192 18.88 -0.31 0.78
CA LYS A 192 17.72 -0.55 1.65
C LYS A 192 16.73 -1.47 0.96
N GLU A 193 16.40 -2.56 1.63
CA GLU A 193 15.27 -3.42 1.28
C GLU A 193 14.01 -2.93 2.00
N PHE A 194 12.90 -2.86 1.26
CA PHE A 194 11.57 -2.65 1.81
C PHE A 194 10.49 -3.32 0.96
N ARG A 195 9.70 -4.20 1.58
CA ARG A 195 8.58 -4.94 0.96
C ARG A 195 9.02 -5.72 -0.28
N ASN A 196 10.08 -6.48 -0.12
CA ASN A 196 10.74 -7.26 -1.16
C ASN A 196 11.17 -6.39 -2.33
N ARG A 197 11.64 -5.16 -2.10
CA ARG A 197 12.18 -4.29 -3.16
C ARG A 197 13.43 -3.58 -2.67
N TRP A 198 14.44 -3.53 -3.54
CA TRP A 198 15.72 -2.91 -3.24
C TRP A 198 15.81 -1.49 -3.77
N PHE A 199 16.41 -0.63 -2.96
CA PHE A 199 16.63 0.76 -3.23
C PHE A 199 18.07 1.15 -2.88
N ALA A 200 18.70 1.97 -3.71
CA ALA A 200 19.97 2.61 -3.42
C ALA A 200 19.72 4.07 -3.02
N LEU A 201 20.18 4.43 -1.83
CA LEU A 201 20.29 5.81 -1.37
C LEU A 201 21.67 6.34 -1.76
N GLY A 202 21.72 7.52 -2.36
CA GLY A 202 22.97 8.16 -2.75
C GLY A 202 22.82 9.62 -3.17
N PHE A 203 23.90 10.19 -3.70
CA PHE A 203 23.94 11.58 -4.16
C PHE A 203 24.16 11.65 -5.67
N LEU A 204 23.65 12.72 -6.29
CA LEU A 204 23.90 13.04 -7.71
C LEU A 204 24.86 14.20 -7.90
N LYS A 205 24.97 15.06 -6.88
CA LYS A 205 25.72 16.31 -6.94
C LYS A 205 26.45 16.54 -5.61
N LYS A 206 27.36 17.52 -5.62
CA LYS A 206 28.12 17.96 -4.44
C LYS A 206 27.27 18.64 -3.36
N ASP A 207 26.00 18.97 -3.65
CA ASP A 207 25.05 19.47 -2.66
C ASP A 207 24.60 18.41 -1.64
N GLN A 208 25.02 17.14 -1.84
CA GLN A 208 24.69 15.99 -0.99
C GLN A 208 23.18 15.84 -0.71
N ARG A 209 22.34 16.27 -1.67
CA ARG A 209 20.92 16.02 -1.56
C ARG A 209 20.64 14.53 -1.78
N PRO A 210 19.99 13.81 -0.85
CA PRO A 210 19.75 12.38 -1.00
C PRO A 210 18.77 12.09 -2.12
N TYR A 211 19.11 11.07 -2.92
CA TYR A 211 18.27 10.45 -3.93
C TYR A 211 18.10 8.98 -3.61
N LEU A 212 16.86 8.52 -3.68
CA LEU A 212 16.53 7.11 -3.53
C LEU A 212 16.07 6.52 -4.86
N LEU A 213 16.85 5.61 -5.40
CA LEU A 213 16.62 4.97 -6.69
C LEU A 213 16.25 3.51 -6.49
N ALA A 214 15.18 3.03 -7.13
CA ALA A 214 14.80 1.61 -7.01
C ALA A 214 15.48 0.80 -8.11
N PHE A 215 15.87 -0.42 -7.77
CA PHE A 215 16.68 -1.27 -8.66
C PHE A 215 15.93 -1.67 -9.92
N ASP A 216 14.62 -1.90 -9.84
CA ASP A 216 13.76 -2.29 -10.96
C ASP A 216 13.62 -1.24 -12.08
N ARG A 217 14.24 -0.08 -11.89
CA ARG A 217 14.26 1.07 -12.81
C ARG A 217 15.66 1.42 -13.31
N MET A 218 16.66 0.65 -12.88
CA MET A 218 18.05 0.75 -13.35
C MET A 218 18.20 -0.11 -14.60
N HIS A 219 18.83 0.45 -15.63
CA HIS A 219 19.05 -0.24 -16.91
C HIS A 219 20.51 -0.68 -17.06
N LYS A 220 21.45 0.17 -16.62
CA LYS A 220 22.88 -0.07 -16.78
C LYS A 220 23.67 0.60 -15.67
N ILE A 221 24.66 -0.11 -15.13
CA ILE A 221 25.60 0.37 -14.13
C ILE A 221 27.01 0.19 -14.69
N GLU A 222 27.77 1.27 -14.73
CA GLU A 222 29.16 1.29 -15.17
C GLU A 222 30.03 2.02 -14.14
N LYS A 223 31.33 1.76 -14.16
CA LYS A 223 32.28 2.53 -13.35
C LYS A 223 32.32 3.97 -13.87
N SER A 224 32.27 4.93 -12.96
CA SER A 224 32.52 6.33 -13.28
C SER A 224 33.93 6.73 -12.85
N ASP A 225 34.55 7.60 -13.64
CA ASP A 225 35.82 8.24 -13.32
C ASP A 225 35.63 9.45 -12.38
N ALA A 226 34.38 9.83 -12.08
CA ALA A 226 34.08 10.92 -11.18
C ALA A 226 34.58 10.63 -9.75
N PRO A 227 35.11 11.65 -9.04
CA PRO A 227 35.51 11.46 -7.65
C PRO A 227 34.29 11.15 -6.77
N TYR A 228 34.44 10.19 -5.86
CA TYR A 228 33.36 9.79 -4.97
C TYR A 228 33.02 10.88 -3.96
N ILE A 229 31.72 11.17 -3.84
CA ILE A 229 31.19 12.09 -2.85
C ILE A 229 30.82 11.28 -1.61
N ALA A 230 31.65 11.37 -0.56
CA ALA A 230 31.37 10.73 0.72
C ALA A 230 30.25 11.45 1.47
N ASN A 231 29.38 10.68 2.13
CA ASN A 231 28.36 11.24 3.01
C ASN A 231 28.98 11.93 4.23
N THR A 232 28.73 13.22 4.38
CA THR A 232 29.12 14.01 5.56
C THR A 232 27.94 14.68 6.27
N THR A 233 26.73 14.55 5.72
CA THR A 233 25.55 15.32 6.15
C THR A 233 24.45 14.45 6.74
N LEU A 234 24.32 13.20 6.31
CA LEU A 234 23.21 12.32 6.70
C LEU A 234 23.65 11.30 7.75
N ASP A 235 22.83 11.14 8.78
CA ASP A 235 22.88 9.96 9.63
C ASP A 235 22.10 8.82 8.96
N LEU A 236 22.83 7.92 8.30
CA LEU A 236 22.24 6.78 7.58
C LEU A 236 21.52 5.80 8.51
N SER A 237 21.88 5.76 9.80
CA SER A 237 21.27 4.86 10.77
C SER A 237 19.84 5.27 11.14
N THR A 238 19.57 6.58 11.16
CA THR A 238 18.26 7.14 11.52
C THR A 238 17.48 7.70 10.33
N TYR A 239 18.06 7.76 9.12
CA TYR A 239 17.46 8.37 7.92
C TYR A 239 16.01 7.93 7.64
N PHE A 240 15.74 6.62 7.70
CA PHE A 240 14.40 6.07 7.43
C PHE A 240 13.53 5.95 8.69
N SER A 241 14.07 6.20 9.89
CA SER A 241 13.38 5.94 11.15
C SER A 241 12.10 6.78 11.31
N ASN A 242 12.08 7.98 10.76
CA ASN A 242 10.96 8.92 10.89
C ASN A 242 9.90 8.79 9.78
N ALA A 243 10.00 7.81 8.90
CA ALA A 243 9.04 7.58 7.83
C ALA A 243 8.61 6.10 7.81
N LEU A 244 7.44 5.82 7.23
CA LEU A 244 7.06 4.44 6.98
C LEU A 244 7.70 3.98 5.66
N GLY A 245 8.58 2.99 5.68
CA GLY A 245 9.21 2.48 4.46
C GLY A 245 10.32 3.36 3.92
N VAL A 246 10.30 3.67 2.62
CA VAL A 246 11.48 4.24 1.93
C VAL A 246 11.28 5.65 1.37
N SER A 247 10.04 6.10 1.15
CA SER A 247 9.79 7.47 0.68
C SER A 247 9.97 8.46 1.83
N VAL A 248 11.18 9.00 1.95
CA VAL A 248 11.56 10.05 2.90
C VAL A 248 11.66 11.37 2.15
N ASP A 249 11.00 12.41 2.64
CA ASP A 249 11.22 13.77 2.18
C ASP A 249 12.21 14.45 3.12
N TYR A 250 13.38 14.79 2.58
CA TYR A 250 14.48 15.41 3.32
C TYR A 250 14.08 16.72 4.02
N ASN A 251 13.11 17.46 3.48
CA ASN A 251 12.68 18.75 4.03
C ASN A 251 11.43 18.65 4.90
N GLN A 252 10.75 17.49 4.92
CA GLN A 252 9.50 17.34 5.64
C GLN A 252 9.75 17.07 7.13
N LYS A 253 9.05 17.81 7.99
CA LYS A 253 9.10 17.60 9.44
C LYS A 253 8.23 16.42 9.85
N VAL A 254 8.61 15.82 10.97
CA VAL A 254 7.80 14.81 11.67
C VAL A 254 6.50 15.45 12.16
N GLU A 255 5.38 14.78 11.96
CA GLU A 255 4.06 15.22 12.43
C GLU A 255 3.46 14.15 13.36
N TYR A 256 2.69 14.60 14.35
CA TYR A 256 1.96 13.69 15.23
C TYR A 256 0.70 13.17 14.54
N VAL A 257 0.60 11.85 14.42
CA VAL A 257 -0.51 11.13 13.80
C VAL A 257 -1.30 10.40 14.88
N GLU A 258 -2.62 10.61 14.90
CA GLU A 258 -3.55 9.86 15.76
C GLU A 258 -4.52 9.06 14.89
N LEU A 259 -4.65 7.78 15.18
CA LEU A 259 -5.55 6.86 14.51
C LEU A 259 -6.52 6.25 15.52
N PHE A 260 -7.81 6.23 15.18
CA PHE A 260 -8.80 5.38 15.84
C PHE A 260 -8.82 4.01 15.16
N VAL A 261 -8.75 2.94 15.95
CA VAL A 261 -8.78 1.55 15.49
C VAL A 261 -9.99 0.87 16.12
N MET A 262 -10.85 0.25 15.30
CA MET A 262 -12.01 -0.48 15.79
C MET A 262 -11.61 -1.66 16.69
N LYS A 263 -12.45 -1.97 17.69
CA LYS A 263 -12.20 -3.03 18.69
C LYS A 263 -11.82 -4.37 18.05
N LYS A 264 -12.47 -4.76 16.95
CA LYS A 264 -12.21 -6.01 16.22
C LYS A 264 -10.78 -6.10 15.65
N HIS A 265 -10.15 -4.95 15.38
CA HIS A 265 -8.85 -4.87 14.72
C HIS A 265 -7.72 -4.40 15.65
N ALA A 266 -8.05 -3.88 16.83
CA ALA A 266 -7.10 -3.37 17.80
C ALA A 266 -5.97 -4.37 18.16
N PRO A 267 -6.23 -5.67 18.41
CA PRO A 267 -5.15 -6.60 18.77
C PRO A 267 -4.06 -6.74 17.69
N TYR A 268 -4.44 -6.67 16.41
CA TYR A 268 -3.51 -6.79 15.29
C TYR A 268 -2.55 -5.59 15.20
N ILE A 269 -3.06 -4.36 15.40
CA ILE A 269 -2.23 -3.14 15.37
C ILE A 269 -1.38 -3.00 16.64
N LEU A 270 -1.87 -3.49 17.79
CA LEU A 270 -1.11 -3.45 19.04
C LEU A 270 0.04 -4.47 19.05
N THR A 271 -0.18 -5.69 18.52
CA THR A 271 0.87 -6.72 18.42
C THR A 271 1.82 -6.51 17.25
N LYS A 272 1.36 -5.86 16.18
CA LYS A 272 2.18 -5.47 15.03
C LYS A 272 2.07 -3.96 14.82
N PRO A 273 2.85 -3.15 15.55
CA PRO A 273 2.84 -1.70 15.41
C PRO A 273 3.11 -1.26 13.97
N ILE A 274 2.39 -0.23 13.50
CA ILE A 274 2.58 0.35 12.17
C ILE A 274 3.95 1.02 12.07
N HIS A 275 4.40 1.66 13.16
CA HIS A 275 5.66 2.37 13.25
C HIS A 275 6.26 2.19 14.65
N HIS A 276 7.59 2.26 14.78
CA HIS A 276 8.28 2.03 16.05
C HIS A 276 7.90 3.05 17.14
N SER A 277 7.50 4.27 16.76
CA SER A 277 7.04 5.32 17.69
C SER A 277 5.59 5.15 18.16
N GLN A 278 4.90 4.10 17.69
CA GLN A 278 3.50 3.88 18.00
C GLN A 278 3.31 3.63 19.50
N ARG A 279 2.37 4.37 20.08
CA ARG A 279 1.92 4.24 21.47
C ARG A 279 0.41 4.16 21.55
N LEU A 280 -0.09 3.35 22.49
CA LEU A 280 -1.51 3.39 22.87
C LEU A 280 -1.76 4.70 23.61
N VAL A 281 -2.65 5.54 23.06
CA VAL A 281 -2.99 6.85 23.66
C VAL A 281 -4.11 6.68 24.68
N ARG A 282 -5.19 5.99 24.29
CA ARG A 282 -6.31 5.66 25.18
C ARG A 282 -7.21 4.59 24.57
N GLU A 283 -7.90 3.88 25.44
CA GLU A 283 -9.03 3.03 25.05
C GLU A 283 -10.32 3.84 25.03
N VAL A 284 -11.22 3.53 24.09
CA VAL A 284 -12.51 4.22 23.95
C VAL A 284 -13.64 3.22 23.69
N PRO A 285 -14.90 3.56 23.98
CA PRO A 285 -16.02 2.72 23.57
C PRO A 285 -15.98 2.44 22.06
N GLY A 286 -15.83 1.17 21.69
CA GLY A 286 -15.76 0.73 20.29
C GLY A 286 -14.36 0.52 19.71
N GLY A 287 -13.27 0.79 20.46
CA GLY A 287 -11.91 0.58 19.95
C GLY A 287 -10.79 1.19 20.78
N VAL A 288 -9.68 1.49 20.12
CA VAL A 288 -8.51 2.14 20.73
C VAL A 288 -8.05 3.32 19.90
N ILE A 289 -7.37 4.27 20.52
CA ILE A 289 -6.68 5.36 19.83
C ILE A 289 -5.18 5.14 20.01
N VAL A 290 -4.47 5.05 18.89
CA VAL A 290 -3.02 4.95 18.83
C VAL A 290 -2.43 6.23 18.26
N GLY A 291 -1.24 6.58 18.73
CA GLY A 291 -0.51 7.79 18.33
C GLY A 291 0.91 7.43 17.90
N MET A 292 1.45 8.17 16.95
CA MET A 292 2.80 7.93 16.40
C MET A 292 3.37 9.23 15.83
N ASP A 293 4.69 9.36 15.81
CA ASP A 293 5.42 10.53 15.35
C ASP A 293 6.22 10.15 14.09
N LEU A 294 5.72 10.56 12.91
CA LEU A 294 6.37 10.26 11.63
C LEU A 294 6.04 11.30 10.54
N GLN A 295 6.81 11.30 9.46
CA GLN A 295 6.52 12.05 8.24
C GLN A 295 5.28 11.48 7.55
N LEU A 296 4.43 12.38 7.04
CA LEU A 296 3.28 12.00 6.22
C LEU A 296 3.74 11.63 4.81
N ASN A 297 4.01 10.36 4.58
CA ASN A 297 4.47 9.84 3.30
C ASN A 297 3.45 8.91 2.63
N PHE A 298 3.77 8.48 1.40
CA PHE A 298 2.88 7.68 0.58
C PHE A 298 2.57 6.30 1.19
N GLU A 299 3.57 5.68 1.81
CA GLU A 299 3.49 4.38 2.45
C GLU A 299 2.57 4.43 3.67
N LEU A 300 2.64 5.47 4.50
CA LEU A 300 1.71 5.67 5.61
C LEU A 300 0.27 5.72 5.11
N GLU A 301 0.00 6.49 4.06
CA GLU A 301 -1.35 6.56 3.51
C GLU A 301 -1.81 5.20 2.96
N LYS A 302 -0.93 4.48 2.26
CA LYS A 302 -1.23 3.15 1.72
C LYS A 302 -1.50 2.14 2.84
N GLU A 303 -0.74 2.20 3.93
CA GLU A 303 -0.94 1.34 5.09
C GLU A 303 -2.26 1.63 5.78
N ILE A 304 -2.62 2.90 5.98
CA ILE A 304 -3.92 3.26 6.55
C ILE A 304 -5.06 2.74 5.66
N LEU A 305 -4.94 2.88 4.34
CA LEU A 305 -5.95 2.41 3.39
C LEU A 305 -6.07 0.88 3.35
N SER A 306 -4.99 0.14 3.63
CA SER A 306 -5.02 -1.34 3.62
C SER A 306 -5.93 -1.90 4.72
N PHE A 307 -6.11 -1.16 5.82
CA PHE A 307 -7.01 -1.51 6.90
C PHE A 307 -8.50 -1.21 6.62
N GLY A 308 -8.82 -0.56 5.50
CA GLY A 308 -10.19 -0.30 5.08
C GLY A 308 -11.00 0.50 6.10
N GLU A 309 -12.20 0.01 6.43
CA GLU A 309 -13.13 0.69 7.35
C GLU A 309 -12.73 0.61 8.83
N THR A 310 -11.71 -0.20 9.16
CA THR A 310 -11.35 -0.52 10.54
C THR A 310 -10.44 0.50 11.22
N VAL A 311 -9.82 1.38 10.43
CA VAL A 311 -8.93 2.44 10.90
C VAL A 311 -9.41 3.79 10.39
N LYS A 312 -9.43 4.79 11.28
CA LYS A 312 -9.82 6.16 10.97
C LYS A 312 -8.76 7.13 11.44
N VAL A 313 -8.31 8.01 10.55
CA VAL A 313 -7.41 9.11 10.90
C VAL A 313 -8.15 10.15 11.73
N LEU A 314 -7.58 10.53 12.88
CA LEU A 314 -8.04 11.62 13.73
C LEU A 314 -7.16 12.87 13.55
N LYS A 315 -5.83 12.69 13.46
CA LYS A 315 -4.85 13.76 13.23
C LYS A 315 -3.69 13.27 12.36
N PRO A 316 -3.02 14.17 11.62
CA PRO A 316 -3.38 15.58 11.39
C PRO A 316 -4.50 15.73 10.35
N GLN A 317 -5.11 16.91 10.28
CA GLN A 317 -6.23 17.17 9.36
C GLN A 317 -5.84 17.01 7.88
N LYS A 318 -4.57 17.27 7.55
CA LYS A 318 -4.01 17.06 6.21
C LYS A 318 -4.10 15.58 5.80
N LEU A 319 -3.66 14.67 6.67
CA LEU A 319 -3.72 13.23 6.45
C LEU A 319 -5.18 12.75 6.33
N TYR A 320 -6.06 13.21 7.23
CA TYR A 320 -7.49 12.88 7.18
C TYR A 320 -8.12 13.26 5.83
N ARG A 321 -7.86 14.48 5.33
CA ARG A 321 -8.38 14.95 4.04
C ARG A 321 -7.85 14.10 2.88
N SER A 322 -6.57 13.71 2.93
CA SER A 322 -5.95 12.86 1.89
C SER A 322 -6.61 11.48 1.83
N ILE A 323 -6.70 10.78 2.97
CA ILE A 323 -7.33 9.45 3.07
C ILE A 323 -8.80 9.50 2.65
N ARG A 324 -9.55 10.53 3.09
CA ARG A 324 -10.94 10.70 2.69
C ARG A 324 -11.08 10.86 1.18
N LYS A 325 -10.23 11.69 0.55
CA LYS A 325 -10.25 11.89 -0.91
C LYS A 325 -9.97 10.57 -1.65
N ARG A 326 -8.94 9.83 -1.23
CA ARG A 326 -8.55 8.55 -1.85
C ARG A 326 -9.63 7.49 -1.68
N THR A 327 -10.26 7.41 -0.51
CA THR A 327 -11.34 6.45 -0.23
C THR A 327 -12.58 6.76 -1.07
N LEU A 328 -12.95 8.04 -1.23
CA LEU A 328 -14.02 8.45 -2.14
C LEU A 328 -13.69 8.00 -3.57
N GLN A 329 -12.50 8.36 -4.08
CA GLN A 329 -12.05 7.94 -5.42
C GLN A 329 -12.03 6.42 -5.61
N ALA A 330 -11.65 5.65 -4.59
CA ALA A 330 -11.71 4.19 -4.63
C ALA A 330 -13.16 3.71 -4.73
N SER A 331 -14.08 4.26 -3.93
CA SER A 331 -15.50 3.95 -4.00
C SER A 331 -16.10 4.24 -5.39
N GLU A 332 -15.64 5.30 -6.07
CA GLU A 332 -16.07 5.61 -7.44
C GLU A 332 -15.75 4.46 -8.41
N GLN A 333 -14.57 3.84 -8.30
CA GLN A 333 -14.15 2.75 -9.21
C GLN A 333 -15.03 1.51 -9.10
N TYR A 334 -15.66 1.30 -7.94
CA TYR A 334 -16.58 0.19 -7.69
C TYR A 334 -18.05 0.56 -7.92
N ARG A 335 -18.34 1.82 -8.29
CA ARG A 335 -19.69 2.20 -8.66
C ARG A 335 -20.00 1.56 -10.01
N GLN A 336 -20.64 0.39 -9.96
CA GLN A 336 -21.19 -0.23 -11.15
C GLN A 336 -22.11 0.78 -11.84
N ASN A 337 -22.03 0.84 -13.18
CA ASN A 337 -23.14 1.34 -13.99
C ASN A 337 -24.44 0.78 -13.39
N MET A 338 -25.41 1.67 -13.12
CA MET A 338 -26.67 1.30 -12.47
C MET A 338 -27.15 -0.08 -12.97
N HIS A 339 -27.26 -1.08 -12.08
CA HIS A 339 -27.66 -2.41 -12.55
C HIS A 339 -29.11 -2.34 -13.07
N PRO A 340 -29.46 -2.98 -14.21
CA PRO A 340 -30.83 -2.92 -14.77
C PRO A 340 -31.93 -3.30 -13.77
N PHE A 341 -31.62 -4.22 -12.84
CA PHE A 341 -32.51 -4.57 -11.74
C PHE A 341 -32.87 -3.38 -10.83
N VAL A 342 -31.88 -2.56 -10.46
CA VAL A 342 -32.10 -1.38 -9.60
C VAL A 342 -32.98 -0.36 -10.32
N ALA A 343 -32.77 -0.17 -11.63
CA ALA A 343 -33.60 0.70 -12.45
C ALA A 343 -35.06 0.23 -12.46
N LYS A 344 -35.27 -1.07 -12.74
CA LYS A 344 -36.60 -1.69 -12.76
C LYS A 344 -37.29 -1.63 -11.40
N GLU A 345 -36.57 -1.90 -10.31
CA GLU A 345 -37.13 -1.86 -8.95
C GLU A 345 -37.46 -0.43 -8.51
N THR A 346 -36.65 0.56 -8.91
CA THR A 346 -36.91 1.99 -8.66
C THR A 346 -38.23 2.39 -9.31
N PHE A 347 -38.44 2.07 -10.60
CA PHE A 347 -39.68 2.38 -11.30
C PHE A 347 -40.88 1.61 -10.74
N LYS A 348 -40.73 0.32 -10.40
CA LYS A 348 -41.79 -0.42 -9.69
C LYS A 348 -42.23 0.28 -8.40
N ARG A 349 -41.29 0.85 -7.64
CA ARG A 349 -41.59 1.63 -6.44
C ARG A 349 -42.32 2.93 -6.78
N VAL A 350 -41.90 3.65 -7.81
CA VAL A 350 -42.60 4.86 -8.30
C VAL A 350 -44.05 4.54 -8.66
N TRP A 351 -44.35 3.44 -9.35
CA TRP A 351 -45.73 3.10 -9.72
C TRP A 351 -46.57 2.66 -8.52
N ARG A 352 -45.98 1.87 -7.62
CA ARG A 352 -46.69 1.32 -6.46
C ARG A 352 -46.89 2.31 -5.31
N LYS A 353 -45.91 3.19 -5.08
CA LYS A 353 -45.89 4.14 -3.95
C LYS A 353 -45.98 5.60 -4.37
N GLY A 354 -45.91 5.91 -5.65
CA GLY A 354 -45.94 7.29 -6.17
C GLY A 354 -44.57 7.96 -6.24
N PHE A 355 -43.52 7.39 -5.63
CA PHE A 355 -42.18 7.95 -5.61
C PHE A 355 -41.08 6.91 -5.32
N ALA A 356 -39.84 7.29 -5.63
CA ALA A 356 -38.60 6.63 -5.22
C ALA A 356 -37.44 7.65 -5.24
N TYR A 357 -36.37 7.42 -4.50
CA TYR A 357 -35.17 8.25 -4.58
C TYR A 357 -33.90 7.39 -4.57
N ILE A 358 -32.83 7.94 -5.14
CA ILE A 358 -31.50 7.33 -5.21
C ILE A 358 -30.52 8.40 -4.73
N ASP A 359 -29.95 8.22 -3.54
CA ASP A 359 -29.11 9.24 -2.90
C ASP A 359 -27.79 9.52 -3.63
N GLU A 360 -27.23 8.50 -4.28
CA GLU A 360 -25.91 8.54 -4.90
C GLU A 360 -26.02 8.18 -6.38
N PHE A 361 -26.69 9.04 -7.15
CA PHE A 361 -26.89 8.82 -8.57
C PHE A 361 -25.81 9.49 -9.43
N TYR A 362 -25.58 10.78 -9.24
CA TYR A 362 -24.46 11.52 -9.81
C TYR A 362 -23.36 11.70 -8.78
N ASP A 363 -22.11 11.66 -9.24
CA ASP A 363 -20.94 11.82 -8.39
C ASP A 363 -20.63 13.29 -8.06
N VAL A 364 -19.69 13.51 -7.14
CA VAL A 364 -19.31 14.86 -6.70
C VAL A 364 -18.69 15.67 -7.85
N ASN A 365 -17.93 15.06 -8.74
CA ASN A 365 -17.33 15.73 -9.90
C ASN A 365 -18.38 16.09 -10.96
N GLU A 366 -19.32 15.20 -11.26
CA GLU A 366 -20.47 15.45 -12.14
C GLU A 366 -21.30 16.62 -11.59
N VAL A 367 -21.62 16.59 -10.29
CA VAL A 367 -22.32 17.71 -9.64
C VAL A 367 -21.50 19.00 -9.68
N LEU A 368 -20.17 18.93 -9.49
CA LEU A 368 -19.29 20.10 -9.62
C LEU A 368 -19.28 20.63 -11.06
N GLN A 369 -19.32 19.77 -12.07
CA GLN A 369 -19.46 20.16 -13.47
C GLN A 369 -20.80 20.82 -13.73
N PHE A 370 -21.90 20.28 -13.19
CA PHE A 370 -23.24 20.89 -13.29
C PHE A 370 -23.22 22.29 -12.69
N ARG A 371 -22.68 22.43 -11.47
CA ARG A 371 -22.54 23.72 -10.78
C ARG A 371 -21.63 24.71 -11.53
N LYS A 372 -20.59 24.20 -12.21
CA LYS A 372 -19.69 25.05 -13.01
C LYS A 372 -20.41 25.59 -14.24
N ILE A 373 -21.22 24.79 -14.92
CA ILE A 373 -22.02 25.23 -16.07
C ILE A 373 -23.09 26.23 -15.61
N LEU A 374 -23.69 26.01 -14.44
CA LEU A 374 -24.76 26.84 -13.87
C LEU A 374 -24.25 27.98 -12.98
N LYS A 375 -22.98 28.36 -13.09
CA LYS A 375 -22.37 29.34 -12.19
C LYS A 375 -23.07 30.70 -12.24
N ASP A 376 -23.50 31.11 -13.44
CA ASP A 376 -24.11 32.41 -13.71
C ASP A 376 -25.66 32.36 -13.69
N GLN A 377 -26.25 31.17 -13.45
CA GLN A 377 -27.69 30.98 -13.36
C GLN A 377 -28.16 31.15 -11.91
N HIS A 378 -28.71 32.31 -11.59
CA HIS A 378 -29.12 32.68 -10.23
C HIS A 378 -30.63 32.59 -9.96
N GLY A 379 -31.47 32.59 -11.00
CA GLY A 379 -32.93 32.53 -10.91
C GLY A 379 -33.53 31.23 -11.40
N ASP A 380 -34.79 30.99 -11.03
CA ASP A 380 -35.58 29.85 -11.50
C ASP A 380 -35.85 29.98 -13.01
N VAL A 381 -35.83 28.85 -13.72
CA VAL A 381 -36.20 28.75 -15.14
C VAL A 381 -37.32 27.74 -15.28
N LEU A 382 -38.54 28.26 -15.35
CA LEU A 382 -39.78 27.48 -15.38
C LEU A 382 -40.51 27.73 -16.70
N ASP A 383 -39.85 27.54 -17.83
CA ASP A 383 -40.47 27.67 -19.16
C ASP A 383 -40.59 26.31 -19.88
N GLY A 384 -40.13 25.23 -19.25
CA GLY A 384 -40.08 23.88 -19.80
C GLY A 384 -38.93 23.62 -20.77
N THR A 385 -38.10 24.61 -21.09
CA THR A 385 -37.05 24.53 -22.12
C THR A 385 -35.62 24.58 -21.57
N PHE A 386 -35.45 24.54 -20.24
CA PHE A 386 -34.15 24.74 -19.58
C PHE A 386 -32.98 23.96 -20.19
N LEU A 387 -33.10 22.65 -20.43
CA LEU A 387 -32.02 21.84 -21.01
C LEU A 387 -31.79 22.08 -22.52
N GLN A 388 -32.70 22.78 -23.21
CA GLN A 388 -32.45 23.26 -24.57
C GLN A 388 -31.47 24.43 -24.57
N GLN A 389 -31.53 25.28 -23.53
CA GLN A 389 -30.61 26.40 -23.33
C GLN A 389 -29.20 25.95 -22.91
N TYR A 390 -29.08 24.74 -22.32
CA TYR A 390 -27.81 24.16 -21.87
C TYR A 390 -27.52 22.77 -22.48
N PRO A 391 -27.14 22.67 -23.78
CA PRO A 391 -26.90 21.39 -24.43
C PRO A 391 -25.78 20.55 -23.79
N SER A 392 -24.72 21.19 -23.29
CA SER A 392 -23.62 20.52 -22.59
C SER A 392 -24.07 19.88 -21.29
N LEU A 393 -24.94 20.56 -20.53
CA LEU A 393 -25.55 20.04 -19.31
C LEU A 393 -26.49 18.88 -19.61
N LYS A 394 -27.29 18.98 -20.69
CA LYS A 394 -28.17 17.88 -21.15
C LYS A 394 -27.37 16.61 -21.40
N THR A 395 -26.24 16.67 -22.10
CA THR A 395 -25.39 15.50 -22.37
C THR A 395 -24.84 14.87 -21.09
N LEU A 396 -24.43 15.68 -20.11
CA LEU A 396 -23.91 15.16 -18.84
C LEU A 396 -25.00 14.55 -17.95
N ILE A 397 -26.19 15.17 -17.92
CA ILE A 397 -27.34 14.65 -17.17
C ILE A 397 -27.80 13.32 -17.75
N PHE A 398 -27.94 13.21 -19.07
CA PHE A 398 -28.31 11.97 -19.75
C PHE A 398 -27.12 11.03 -19.91
N SER A 399 -26.38 10.82 -18.83
CA SER A 399 -25.34 9.79 -18.71
C SER A 399 -25.94 8.38 -18.82
N ALA A 400 -25.09 7.37 -19.06
CA ALA A 400 -25.54 5.98 -19.24
C ALA A 400 -26.47 5.47 -18.11
N PRO A 401 -26.26 5.80 -16.82
CA PRO A 401 -27.19 5.46 -15.74
C PRO A 401 -28.59 6.05 -15.92
N LEU A 402 -28.72 7.33 -16.27
CA LEU A 402 -30.04 7.96 -16.44
C LEU A 402 -30.76 7.40 -17.66
N GLN A 403 -30.04 7.19 -18.75
CA GLN A 403 -30.60 6.55 -19.93
C GLN A 403 -31.12 5.13 -19.62
N LEU A 404 -30.38 4.35 -18.82
CA LEU A 404 -30.83 3.03 -18.41
C LEU A 404 -32.06 3.09 -17.50
N LEU A 405 -32.06 4.01 -16.52
CA LEU A 405 -33.20 4.25 -15.64
C LEU A 405 -34.47 4.54 -16.45
N VAL A 406 -34.38 5.46 -17.42
CA VAL A 406 -35.47 5.91 -18.29
C VAL A 406 -35.92 4.82 -19.29
N LYS A 407 -35.00 3.98 -19.78
CA LYS A 407 -35.31 2.86 -20.71
C LYS A 407 -35.94 1.65 -20.03
N GLN A 408 -35.49 1.30 -18.82
CA GLN A 408 -35.95 0.09 -18.10
C GLN A 408 -37.20 0.35 -17.24
N GLY A 409 -37.69 1.59 -17.20
CA GLY A 409 -38.76 2.01 -16.32
C GLY A 409 -40.18 1.65 -16.77
N ALA A 410 -40.38 1.38 -18.07
CA ALA A 410 -41.66 0.98 -18.65
C ALA A 410 -41.44 0.09 -19.89
N VAL A 411 -42.51 -0.51 -20.40
CA VAL A 411 -42.49 -1.31 -21.65
C VAL A 411 -42.07 -0.44 -22.83
N THR A 412 -42.52 0.81 -22.84
CA THR A 412 -42.08 1.87 -23.75
C THR A 412 -41.12 2.82 -23.02
N PRO A 413 -40.03 3.28 -23.66
CA PRO A 413 -39.07 4.16 -23.01
C PRO A 413 -39.70 5.53 -22.71
N PHE A 414 -39.25 6.14 -21.61
CA PHE A 414 -39.59 7.52 -21.30
C PHE A 414 -38.77 8.50 -22.15
N GLN A 415 -39.40 9.60 -22.57
CA GLN A 415 -38.77 10.71 -23.29
C GLN A 415 -38.96 12.01 -22.51
N LEU A 416 -38.00 12.92 -22.67
CA LEU A 416 -38.04 14.23 -22.03
C LEU A 416 -39.08 15.09 -22.73
N PHE A 417 -40.12 15.48 -22.00
CA PHE A 417 -41.17 16.38 -22.47
C PHE A 417 -40.85 17.84 -22.15
N ALA A 418 -40.40 18.11 -20.92
CA ALA A 418 -40.02 19.45 -20.49
C ALA A 418 -38.94 19.38 -19.40
N SER A 419 -38.19 20.45 -19.24
CA SER A 419 -37.18 20.58 -18.19
C SER A 419 -37.21 21.95 -17.54
N ASN A 420 -37.09 21.98 -16.21
CA ASN A 420 -37.10 23.20 -15.41
C ASN A 420 -35.90 23.24 -14.46
N PHE A 421 -35.49 24.45 -14.10
CA PHE A 421 -34.47 24.69 -13.08
C PHE A 421 -35.03 25.51 -11.93
N TYR A 422 -34.70 25.06 -10.73
CA TYR A 422 -35.05 25.74 -9.50
C TYR A 422 -33.75 26.17 -8.82
N ALA A 423 -33.52 27.47 -8.77
CA ALA A 423 -32.42 28.11 -8.07
C ALA A 423 -32.70 28.26 -6.56
N SER A 424 -33.98 28.23 -6.16
CA SER A 424 -34.42 28.39 -4.77
C SER A 424 -35.28 27.23 -4.26
N SER A 425 -35.35 27.06 -2.94
CA SER A 425 -36.28 26.11 -2.32
C SER A 425 -37.70 26.69 -2.35
N HIS A 426 -38.46 26.39 -3.41
CA HIS A 426 -39.89 26.73 -3.46
C HIS A 426 -40.62 26.16 -2.25
N LYS A 427 -41.46 26.99 -1.63
CA LYS A 427 -42.36 26.56 -0.54
C LYS A 427 -43.74 26.31 -1.13
N THR A 428 -44.38 25.24 -0.69
CA THR A 428 -45.79 25.01 -0.96
C THR A 428 -46.53 25.00 0.37
N GLU A 429 -47.52 25.87 0.53
CA GLU A 429 -48.28 25.98 1.78
C GLU A 429 -49.13 24.71 1.99
N ASP A 430 -49.82 24.28 0.92
CA ASP A 430 -50.67 23.10 0.89
C ASP A 430 -50.03 21.89 0.19
N TRP A 431 -50.71 20.75 0.33
CA TRP A 431 -50.42 19.55 -0.45
C TRP A 431 -50.82 19.79 -1.91
N THR A 432 -49.82 19.75 -2.79
CA THR A 432 -50.01 20.00 -4.23
C THR A 432 -49.53 18.81 -5.05
N PHE A 433 -49.88 18.76 -6.33
CA PHE A 433 -49.39 17.81 -7.32
C PHE A 433 -49.14 18.56 -8.63
N PHE A 434 -48.52 17.91 -9.61
CA PHE A 434 -48.29 18.53 -10.91
C PHE A 434 -49.57 18.47 -11.74
N ASP A 435 -50.20 19.63 -12.00
CA ASP A 435 -51.48 19.77 -12.71
C ASP A 435 -51.38 20.60 -14.01
N SER A 436 -50.35 21.44 -14.12
CA SER A 436 -50.22 22.42 -15.19
C SER A 436 -48.77 22.59 -15.62
N LEU A 437 -48.57 22.87 -16.90
CA LEU A 437 -47.26 23.25 -17.39
C LEU A 437 -46.88 24.65 -16.91
N PRO A 438 -45.58 24.97 -16.84
CA PRO A 438 -45.14 26.28 -16.38
C PRO A 438 -45.65 27.48 -17.21
N ASN A 439 -46.08 27.24 -18.45
CA ASN A 439 -46.72 28.23 -19.33
C ASN A 439 -48.24 28.38 -19.10
N GLY A 440 -48.79 27.77 -18.05
CA GLY A 440 -50.21 27.83 -17.70
C GLY A 440 -51.12 26.91 -18.52
N LYS A 441 -50.60 26.11 -19.45
CA LYS A 441 -51.41 25.14 -20.19
C LYS A 441 -51.76 23.94 -19.29
N SER A 442 -53.06 23.73 -19.08
CA SER A 442 -53.58 22.53 -18.41
C SER A 442 -53.38 21.31 -19.32
N LEU A 443 -52.86 20.23 -18.76
CA LEU A 443 -52.76 18.94 -19.45
C LEU A 443 -53.96 18.06 -19.09
N SER A 444 -54.35 17.15 -19.99
CA SER A 444 -55.42 16.19 -19.68
C SER A 444 -54.98 15.27 -18.54
N ARG A 445 -55.91 14.91 -17.64
CA ARG A 445 -55.61 14.05 -16.49
C ARG A 445 -55.12 12.67 -16.91
N GLU A 446 -55.57 12.18 -18.07
CA GLU A 446 -55.11 10.92 -18.69
C GLU A 446 -53.61 10.98 -19.01
N LEU A 447 -53.14 12.12 -19.52
CA LEU A 447 -51.73 12.32 -19.83
C LEU A 447 -50.88 12.41 -18.56
N ILE A 448 -51.33 13.21 -17.59
CA ILE A 448 -50.62 13.44 -16.32
C ILE A 448 -50.46 12.12 -15.55
N LYS A 449 -51.44 11.21 -15.64
CA LYS A 449 -51.42 9.91 -14.97
C LYS A 449 -50.20 9.07 -15.33
N ASP A 450 -49.67 9.18 -16.54
CA ASP A 450 -48.51 8.40 -17.00
C ASP A 450 -47.18 9.14 -16.93
N MET A 451 -47.18 10.41 -16.57
CA MET A 451 -45.96 11.20 -16.40
C MET A 451 -45.17 10.81 -15.15
N VAL A 452 -43.85 10.92 -15.26
CA VAL A 452 -42.88 10.83 -14.16
C VAL A 452 -42.02 12.08 -14.14
N ILE A 453 -41.85 12.65 -12.96
CA ILE A 453 -40.96 13.78 -12.72
C ILE A 453 -39.70 13.26 -12.05
N ILE A 454 -38.55 13.54 -12.65
CA ILE A 454 -37.23 13.21 -12.10
C ILE A 454 -36.57 14.52 -11.65
N SER A 455 -36.43 14.71 -10.35
CA SER A 455 -35.75 15.85 -9.73
C SER A 455 -34.31 15.48 -9.40
N ILE A 456 -33.35 16.15 -10.02
CA ILE A 456 -31.91 16.02 -9.78
C ILE A 456 -31.51 17.08 -8.75
N HIS A 457 -31.02 16.65 -7.59
CA HIS A 457 -30.64 17.56 -6.51
C HIS A 457 -29.19 18.02 -6.67
N LEU A 458 -28.96 19.31 -6.88
CA LEU A 458 -27.61 19.89 -6.96
C LEU A 458 -27.04 20.24 -5.59
N ASP A 459 -27.88 20.30 -4.55
CA ASP A 459 -27.52 20.54 -3.16
C ASP A 459 -28.25 19.51 -2.28
N SER A 460 -27.68 19.18 -1.12
CA SER A 460 -28.28 18.18 -0.22
C SER A 460 -29.58 18.70 0.39
N ALA A 461 -30.65 17.93 0.19
CA ALA A 461 -31.98 18.19 0.71
C ALA A 461 -32.23 17.37 1.98
N HIS A 462 -32.58 18.07 3.05
CA HIS A 462 -32.95 17.54 4.36
C HIS A 462 -34.32 18.11 4.76
N GLN A 463 -34.90 17.54 5.82
CA GLN A 463 -36.25 17.89 6.28
C GLN A 463 -36.45 19.40 6.54
N GLU A 464 -35.39 20.11 6.91
CA GLU A 464 -35.46 21.52 7.33
C GLU A 464 -35.18 22.53 6.20
N ASN A 465 -34.53 22.13 5.11
CA ASN A 465 -34.01 23.05 4.08
C ASN A 465 -34.59 22.85 2.67
N GLY A 466 -35.55 21.95 2.47
CA GLY A 466 -36.21 21.76 1.17
C GLY A 466 -36.37 20.31 0.69
N ALA A 467 -36.35 19.31 1.58
CA ALA A 467 -36.74 17.94 1.23
C ALA A 467 -38.22 17.86 0.82
N PHE A 468 -38.52 16.96 -0.11
CA PHE A 468 -39.90 16.64 -0.47
C PHE A 468 -40.58 15.91 0.71
N HIS A 469 -41.72 16.43 1.13
CA HIS A 469 -42.68 15.72 1.95
C HIS A 469 -43.67 15.06 1.02
N ILE A 470 -43.83 13.74 1.11
CA ILE A 470 -44.65 12.98 0.16
C ILE A 470 -45.70 12.20 0.92
N LEU A 471 -46.91 12.20 0.36
CA LEU A 471 -47.96 11.25 0.73
C LEU A 471 -47.83 10.04 -0.22
N PRO A 472 -47.35 8.90 0.26
CA PRO A 472 -47.28 7.70 -0.56
C PRO A 472 -48.64 7.36 -1.15
N ARG A 473 -48.67 6.76 -2.35
CA ARG A 473 -49.89 6.28 -3.02
C ARG A 473 -50.97 7.33 -3.35
N SER A 474 -50.70 8.60 -3.06
CA SER A 474 -51.64 9.69 -3.33
C SER A 474 -51.96 9.92 -4.80
N HIS A 475 -51.14 9.39 -5.72
CA HIS A 475 -51.41 9.40 -7.15
C HIS A 475 -52.60 8.52 -7.57
N TYR A 476 -53.14 7.69 -6.66
CA TYR A 476 -54.39 6.95 -6.85
C TYR A 476 -55.62 7.67 -6.30
N TRP A 477 -55.46 8.80 -5.61
CA TRP A 477 -56.57 9.49 -4.95
C TRP A 477 -57.38 10.34 -5.95
N ASP A 478 -58.69 10.38 -5.75
CA ASP A 478 -59.58 11.33 -6.41
C ASP A 478 -59.70 12.62 -5.59
N ASP A 479 -60.00 13.74 -6.25
CA ASP A 479 -59.98 15.09 -5.65
C ASP A 479 -60.91 15.24 -4.43
N ARG A 480 -61.88 14.34 -4.27
CA ARG A 480 -62.90 14.37 -3.21
C ARG A 480 -62.53 13.59 -1.94
N ASN A 481 -61.45 12.79 -1.94
CA ASN A 481 -61.14 11.92 -0.80
C ASN A 481 -59.67 11.96 -0.38
N SER A 482 -59.47 11.72 0.92
CA SER A 482 -58.22 11.34 1.61
C SER A 482 -57.19 12.43 1.92
N LEU A 483 -57.34 13.02 3.12
CA LEU A 483 -56.24 13.59 3.91
C LEU A 483 -56.12 12.93 5.30
N GLN A 484 -56.75 11.77 5.53
CA GLN A 484 -56.77 11.13 6.85
C GLN A 484 -55.85 9.90 6.92
N ASN A 485 -54.93 9.94 7.90
CA ASN A 485 -54.14 8.84 8.48
C ASN A 485 -52.97 8.21 7.68
N GLU A 486 -52.50 8.78 6.57
CA GLU A 486 -51.29 8.29 5.91
C GLU A 486 -49.98 8.83 6.53
N LYS A 487 -48.97 7.95 6.68
CA LYS A 487 -47.65 8.30 7.22
C LYS A 487 -46.85 9.11 6.21
N ILE A 488 -46.57 10.37 6.54
CA ILE A 488 -45.75 11.27 5.73
C ILE A 488 -44.32 10.70 5.61
N VAL A 489 -43.80 10.66 4.39
CA VAL A 489 -42.40 10.29 4.12
C VAL A 489 -41.59 11.54 3.77
N TYR A 490 -40.43 11.65 4.41
CA TYR A 490 -39.46 12.71 4.18
C TYR A 490 -38.35 12.18 3.28
N CYS A 491 -38.20 12.75 2.08
CA CYS A 491 -37.17 12.35 1.13
C CYS A 491 -35.91 13.19 1.33
N THR A 492 -35.02 12.74 2.23
CA THR A 492 -33.69 13.33 2.37
C THR A 492 -32.78 12.80 1.28
N VAL A 493 -32.28 13.67 0.42
CA VAL A 493 -31.47 13.31 -0.75
C VAL A 493 -30.15 14.07 -0.72
N ARG A 494 -29.03 13.37 -0.90
CA ARG A 494 -27.71 14.01 -0.97
C ARG A 494 -27.54 14.78 -2.29
N SER A 495 -26.63 15.74 -2.29
CA SER A 495 -26.19 16.40 -3.53
C SER A 495 -25.74 15.35 -4.56
N GLY A 496 -26.32 15.40 -5.77
CA GLY A 496 -26.15 14.40 -6.83
C GLY A 496 -27.20 13.30 -6.84
N GLY A 497 -28.08 13.23 -5.84
CA GLY A 497 -29.15 12.25 -5.79
C GLY A 497 -30.33 12.59 -6.72
N LEU A 498 -31.07 11.54 -7.07
CA LEU A 498 -32.31 11.62 -7.84
C LEU A 498 -33.53 11.39 -6.96
N HIS A 499 -34.59 12.13 -7.24
CA HIS A 499 -35.92 11.87 -6.74
C HIS A 499 -36.89 11.69 -7.91
N CYS A 500 -37.50 10.51 -8.03
CA CYS A 500 -38.46 10.17 -9.06
C CYS A 500 -39.86 10.09 -8.47
N ARG A 501 -40.84 10.76 -9.08
CA ARG A 501 -42.24 10.78 -8.60
C ARG A 501 -43.23 10.73 -9.75
N LYS A 502 -44.41 10.17 -9.51
CA LYS A 502 -45.56 10.35 -10.42
C LYS A 502 -46.03 11.80 -10.36
N ALA A 503 -46.50 12.34 -11.48
CA ALA A 503 -46.97 13.73 -11.53
C ALA A 503 -48.15 14.00 -10.58
N LEU A 504 -49.08 13.04 -10.46
CA LEU A 504 -50.24 13.11 -9.54
C LEU A 504 -49.89 12.81 -8.07
N THR A 505 -48.64 12.47 -7.74
CA THR A 505 -48.27 12.23 -6.33
C THR A 505 -48.29 13.55 -5.56
N ARG A 506 -49.11 13.60 -4.51
CA ARG A 506 -49.18 14.76 -3.62
C ARG A 506 -47.89 14.93 -2.84
N TYR A 507 -47.36 16.14 -2.90
CA TYR A 507 -46.14 16.52 -2.23
C TYR A 507 -46.27 17.90 -1.60
N ARG A 508 -45.36 18.19 -0.68
CA ARG A 508 -45.17 19.52 -0.13
C ARG A 508 -43.68 19.80 0.02
N LEU A 509 -43.28 21.05 -0.18
CA LEU A 509 -41.93 21.52 0.10
C LEU A 509 -41.97 22.53 1.22
N ARG A 510 -41.19 22.27 2.27
CA ARG A 510 -40.96 23.23 3.35
C ARG A 510 -39.49 23.62 3.33
N ASN A 511 -39.23 24.92 3.46
CA ASN A 511 -37.91 25.43 3.77
C ASN A 511 -38.02 26.33 5.01
N ASN A 512 -37.51 25.83 6.13
CA ASN A 512 -37.49 26.53 7.41
C ASN A 512 -36.14 27.26 7.62
N ASP A 513 -35.14 27.02 6.77
CA ASP A 513 -33.83 27.70 6.78
C ASP A 513 -33.64 28.56 5.52
N PRO A 514 -33.95 29.88 5.57
CA PRO A 514 -33.83 30.76 4.42
C PRO A 514 -32.38 30.94 3.93
N LYS A 515 -31.37 30.52 4.69
CA LYS A 515 -29.95 30.59 4.29
C LYS A 515 -29.48 29.38 3.47
N ARG A 516 -30.29 28.32 3.39
CA ARG A 516 -29.93 27.08 2.70
C ARG A 516 -30.95 26.73 1.61
N ASN A 517 -30.82 27.39 0.46
CA ASN A 517 -31.57 27.03 -0.74
C ASN A 517 -31.05 25.73 -1.34
N VAL A 518 -31.97 24.89 -1.82
CA VAL A 518 -31.68 23.61 -2.49
C VAL A 518 -31.95 23.80 -3.98
N ARG A 519 -30.89 23.84 -4.79
CA ARG A 519 -31.03 23.89 -6.24
C ARG A 519 -31.35 22.52 -6.80
N ARG A 520 -32.25 22.47 -7.80
CA ARG A 520 -32.62 21.22 -8.47
C ARG A 520 -32.98 21.43 -9.93
N ILE A 521 -32.78 20.39 -10.72
CA ILE A 521 -33.23 20.31 -12.12
C ILE A 521 -34.37 19.31 -12.16
N GLU A 522 -35.53 19.69 -12.67
CA GLU A 522 -36.66 18.77 -12.85
C GLU A 522 -36.83 18.40 -14.32
N LEU A 523 -36.90 17.10 -14.58
CA LEU A 523 -37.17 16.51 -15.88
C LEU A 523 -38.58 15.94 -15.87
N LEU A 524 -39.44 16.45 -16.73
CA LEU A 524 -40.76 15.90 -16.96
C LEU A 524 -40.64 14.84 -18.05
N MET A 525 -40.91 13.60 -17.68
CA MET A 525 -40.73 12.42 -18.52
C MET A 525 -42.08 11.81 -18.87
N VAL A 526 -42.31 11.54 -20.15
CA VAL A 526 -43.55 10.96 -20.70
C VAL A 526 -43.21 9.70 -21.48
N ARG A 527 -44.10 8.71 -21.53
CA ARG A 527 -43.86 7.50 -22.34
C ARG A 527 -43.87 7.86 -23.83
N ALA A 528 -42.94 7.30 -24.62
CA ALA A 528 -42.77 7.65 -26.03
C ALA A 528 -44.00 7.38 -26.90
N ASP A 529 -44.77 6.32 -26.60
CA ASP A 529 -46.03 5.98 -27.27
C ASP A 529 -47.09 7.07 -27.09
N ILE A 530 -47.22 7.60 -25.86
CA ILE A 530 -48.14 8.69 -25.56
C ILE A 530 -47.68 9.99 -26.20
N LEU A 531 -46.38 10.29 -26.16
CA LEU A 531 -45.83 11.51 -26.75
C LEU A 531 -46.07 11.55 -28.27
N ALA A 532 -45.90 10.42 -28.95
CA ALA A 532 -46.19 10.30 -30.38
C ALA A 532 -47.69 10.46 -30.70
N GLU A 533 -48.60 10.07 -29.81
CA GLU A 533 -50.03 10.34 -29.94
C GLU A 533 -50.37 11.82 -29.76
N MET A 534 -49.61 12.57 -28.93
CA MET A 534 -49.77 14.02 -28.77
C MET A 534 -49.20 14.82 -29.96
N GLU A 535 -48.17 14.31 -30.62
CA GLU A 535 -47.54 14.94 -31.79
C GLU A 535 -48.23 14.60 -33.11
N LYS A 536 -49.17 13.62 -33.13
CA LYS A 536 -50.11 13.43 -34.25
C LYS A 536 -51.01 14.66 -34.32
N PRO A 537 -50.92 15.50 -35.37
CA PRO A 537 -51.67 16.73 -35.43
C PRO A 537 -53.18 16.46 -35.45
N ALA A 538 -53.92 17.49 -35.02
CA ALA A 538 -55.26 17.81 -35.48
C ALA A 538 -55.34 17.78 -37.03
N LEU A 539 -55.48 16.57 -37.59
CA LEU A 539 -55.65 16.27 -39.02
C LEU A 539 -56.98 15.55 -39.28
N ALA A 540 -57.94 15.67 -38.35
CA ALA A 540 -59.28 15.12 -38.48
C ALA A 540 -60.40 16.16 -38.24
N GLU A 541 -60.08 17.46 -38.17
CA GLU A 541 -61.06 18.54 -38.21
C GLU A 541 -60.55 19.67 -39.13
N SER A 542 -60.72 19.44 -40.45
CA SER A 542 -60.78 20.49 -41.48
C SER A 542 -61.74 20.05 -42.58
#